data_AF-A0A6P9DNW2-F1
#
_entry.id   AF-A0A6P9DNW2-F1
#
_cell.length_a   1.000
_cell.length_b   1.000
_cell.length_c   1.000
_cell.angle_alpha   90.00
_cell.angle_beta   90.00
_cell.angle_gamma   90.00
#
_symmetry.space_group_name_H-M   'P 1'
#
loop_
_entity.id
_entity.type
_entity.pdbx_description
1 polymer ?
#
loop_
_entity_poly.entity_id
_entity_poly.type
_entity_poly.pdbx_seq_one_letter_code
_entity_poly.pdbx_strand_id
1 'polypeptide(L)'
;MPILLFLIDTSASMNQRAYLGTSYLDVAKGAVELFMKLRARDPASRGDRYMLVTFDEAPYCIKAGWKENHATFMNELKNLQASGLTTLGQALRSSFDLLNLNRLVSGIDNYGQGRNPFFLEPSILITITDGNKLTNTSSVQEELHLPLNSPLPGSELTKEPFRWDQRLFALVLRLPGAPSVEPEQLGSVPTDESAITQMCEVTGGRSYCVRTQRMLNQCLESLAQKVQSGVVINFEKSGPDPPHIGEDGLVDATRPVNSFGSQSWHSCHKLIYVRPNPKTGVPVGHWPIPESFWPDQNSPTLPPRTAHPVVRFSCVDCEPMVIDKLPFDKYELEPSPLTQYILERKLSHVCWQVFVSSSAKYSELGHPFGYLKASTSLTCVNLYVMPYNYPVLLPLLAEEESHLQPVHV
;
A
#
# COMPACT_ATOMS: atom_id res chain seq x y z
N MET A 1 14.59 -3.88 3.05
CA MET A 1 14.33 -5.30 3.35
C MET A 1 12.87 -5.42 3.77
N PRO A 2 12.05 -6.29 3.15
CA PRO A 2 10.66 -6.45 3.54
C PRO A 2 10.49 -7.09 4.92
N ILE A 3 9.47 -6.65 5.66
CA ILE A 3 9.00 -7.28 6.90
C ILE A 3 7.70 -8.03 6.58
N LEU A 4 7.64 -9.30 6.96
CA LEU A 4 6.49 -10.18 6.79
C LEU A 4 5.99 -10.53 8.20
N LEU A 5 4.89 -9.90 8.62
CA LEU A 5 4.28 -10.13 9.92
C LEU A 5 3.08 -11.06 9.75
N PHE A 6 3.17 -12.25 10.32
CA PHE A 6 2.07 -13.20 10.39
C PHE A 6 1.25 -12.92 11.65
N LEU A 7 0.01 -12.49 11.46
CA LEU A 7 -0.96 -12.34 12.53
C LEU A 7 -1.87 -13.57 12.52
N ILE A 8 -1.65 -14.48 13.47
CA ILE A 8 -2.39 -15.74 13.52
C ILE A 8 -3.47 -15.65 14.59
N ASP A 9 -4.71 -15.85 14.18
CA ASP A 9 -5.81 -16.04 15.10
C ASP A 9 -5.57 -17.31 15.92
N THR A 10 -5.39 -17.12 17.22
CA THR A 10 -5.25 -18.19 18.21
C THR A 10 -6.48 -18.31 19.08
N SER A 11 -7.63 -17.76 18.69
CA SER A 11 -8.86 -17.85 19.47
C SER A 11 -9.41 -19.29 19.53
N ALA A 12 -10.29 -19.55 20.50
CA ALA A 12 -10.83 -20.89 20.72
C ALA A 12 -11.61 -21.45 19.51
N SER A 13 -12.19 -20.59 18.66
CA SER A 13 -12.93 -21.01 17.46
C SER A 13 -12.05 -21.64 16.38
N MET A 14 -10.74 -21.35 16.39
CA MET A 14 -9.75 -21.98 15.50
C MET A 14 -9.52 -23.49 15.79
N ASN A 15 -10.12 -24.04 16.86
CA ASN A 15 -10.13 -25.49 17.13
C ASN A 15 -11.11 -26.27 16.26
N GLN A 16 -12.01 -25.61 15.52
CA GLN A 16 -12.91 -26.29 14.61
C GLN A 16 -12.14 -27.07 13.54
N ARG A 17 -12.69 -28.21 13.11
CA ARG A 17 -12.02 -29.14 12.20
C ARG A 17 -12.55 -28.99 10.78
N ALA A 18 -11.64 -28.93 9.83
CA ALA A 18 -11.96 -29.07 8.41
C ALA A 18 -12.26 -30.55 8.08
N TYR A 19 -12.81 -30.80 6.89
CA TYR A 19 -13.12 -32.16 6.41
C TYR A 19 -11.93 -33.14 6.45
N LEU A 20 -10.69 -32.64 6.40
CA LEU A 20 -9.44 -33.42 6.51
C LEU A 20 -9.12 -33.84 7.95
N GLY A 21 -9.92 -33.44 8.94
CA GLY A 21 -9.72 -33.73 10.35
C GLY A 21 -8.72 -32.81 11.06
N THR A 22 -8.03 -31.91 10.34
CA THR A 22 -7.11 -30.91 10.91
C THR A 22 -7.87 -29.71 11.47
N SER A 23 -7.34 -29.11 12.55
CA SER A 23 -7.90 -27.85 13.06
C SER A 23 -7.57 -26.68 12.11
N TYR A 24 -8.31 -25.59 12.21
CA TYR A 24 -8.01 -24.39 11.44
C TYR A 24 -6.66 -23.78 11.84
N LEU A 25 -6.27 -23.87 13.12
CA LEU A 25 -4.93 -23.45 13.55
C LEU A 25 -3.82 -24.28 12.90
N ASP A 26 -4.00 -25.60 12.76
CA ASP A 26 -3.02 -26.47 12.08
C ASP A 26 -2.90 -26.10 10.59
N VAL A 27 -4.03 -25.78 9.94
CA VAL A 27 -4.04 -25.28 8.56
C VAL A 27 -3.32 -23.94 8.46
N ALA A 28 -3.53 -23.02 9.41
CA ALA A 28 -2.86 -21.73 9.46
C ALA A 28 -1.34 -21.88 9.60
N LYS A 29 -0.87 -22.74 10.54
CA LYS A 29 0.56 -23.06 10.69
C LYS A 29 1.14 -23.61 9.39
N GLY A 30 0.47 -24.59 8.78
CA GLY A 30 0.89 -25.15 7.49
C GLY A 30 0.93 -24.13 6.35
N ALA A 31 0.00 -23.17 6.33
CA ALA A 31 -0.03 -22.07 5.36
C ALA A 31 1.19 -21.15 5.51
N VAL A 32 1.58 -20.82 6.74
CA VAL A 32 2.79 -20.02 7.03
C VAL A 32 4.04 -20.75 6.54
N GLU A 33 4.20 -22.03 6.88
CA GLU A 33 5.34 -22.82 6.41
C GLU A 33 5.41 -22.91 4.89
N LEU A 34 4.26 -23.12 4.24
CA LEU A 34 4.17 -23.18 2.78
C LEU A 34 4.51 -21.83 2.15
N PHE A 35 4.00 -20.72 2.70
CA PHE A 35 4.34 -19.38 2.25
C PHE A 35 5.85 -19.13 2.31
N MET A 36 6.49 -19.45 3.44
CA MET A 36 7.93 -19.26 3.59
C MET A 36 8.72 -20.07 2.56
N LYS A 37 8.29 -21.32 2.26
CA LYS A 37 8.89 -22.14 1.20
C LYS A 37 8.68 -21.55 -0.20
N LEU A 38 7.51 -21.00 -0.48
CA LEU A 38 7.23 -20.31 -1.75
C LEU A 38 8.08 -19.05 -1.89
N ARG A 39 8.17 -18.24 -0.83
CA ARG A 39 8.95 -17.00 -0.79
C ARG A 39 10.45 -17.25 -0.91
N ALA A 40 10.96 -18.33 -0.33
CA ALA A 40 12.37 -18.72 -0.43
C ALA A 40 12.82 -19.06 -1.88
N ARG A 41 11.88 -19.26 -2.82
CA ARG A 41 12.20 -19.43 -4.25
C ARG A 41 12.68 -18.13 -4.90
N ASP A 42 12.29 -16.98 -4.36
CA ASP A 42 12.74 -15.67 -4.82
C ASP A 42 14.08 -15.30 -4.15
N PRO A 43 15.16 -15.06 -4.91
CA PRO A 43 16.46 -14.63 -4.35
C PRO A 43 16.38 -13.36 -3.50
N ALA A 44 15.40 -12.49 -3.74
CA ALA A 44 15.19 -11.26 -2.96
C ALA A 44 14.77 -11.53 -1.50
N SER A 45 14.33 -12.76 -1.19
CA SER A 45 13.84 -13.14 0.15
C SER A 45 14.93 -13.27 1.22
N ARG A 46 16.21 -13.27 0.85
CA ARG A 46 17.34 -13.48 1.80
C ARG A 46 17.41 -12.41 2.90
N GLY A 47 16.89 -11.23 2.64
CA GLY A 47 16.84 -10.13 3.60
C GLY A 47 15.48 -9.99 4.31
N ASP A 48 14.52 -10.86 4.03
CA ASP A 48 13.18 -10.76 4.62
C ASP A 48 13.23 -11.02 6.12
N ARG A 49 12.45 -10.24 6.87
CA ARG A 49 12.27 -10.44 8.31
C ARG A 49 10.88 -11.00 8.59
N TYR A 50 10.81 -12.06 9.37
CA TYR A 50 9.54 -12.69 9.75
C TYR A 50 9.19 -12.36 11.19
N MET A 51 7.96 -11.89 11.42
CA MET A 51 7.41 -11.60 12.74
C MET A 51 6.13 -12.42 12.96
N LEU A 52 5.87 -12.79 14.21
CA LEU A 52 4.70 -13.57 14.60
C LEU A 52 3.95 -12.86 15.73
N VAL A 53 2.68 -12.58 15.48
CA VAL A 53 1.75 -11.98 16.44
C VAL A 53 0.50 -12.86 16.57
N THR A 54 -0.06 -12.96 17.77
CA THR A 54 -1.26 -13.73 18.11
C THR A 54 -2.35 -12.83 18.68
N PHE A 55 -3.53 -13.40 19.00
CA PHE A 55 -4.65 -12.69 19.63
C PHE A 55 -4.57 -12.64 21.17
N ASP A 56 -3.42 -13.01 21.74
CA ASP A 56 -3.20 -12.87 23.18
C ASP A 56 -3.18 -11.38 23.59
N GLU A 57 -3.25 -11.11 24.88
CA GLU A 57 -3.14 -9.74 25.39
C GLU A 57 -1.69 -9.22 25.31
N ALA A 58 -1.54 -7.90 25.14
CA ALA A 58 -0.24 -7.26 25.19
C ALA A 58 0.37 -7.39 26.60
N PRO A 59 1.67 -7.69 26.75
CA PRO A 59 2.69 -7.80 25.70
C PRO A 59 2.85 -9.21 25.09
N TYR A 60 2.13 -10.22 25.57
CA TYR A 60 2.31 -11.62 25.18
C TYR A 60 1.85 -11.95 23.75
N CYS A 61 1.09 -11.06 23.11
CA CYS A 61 0.71 -11.17 21.70
C CYS A 61 1.90 -11.29 20.74
N ILE A 62 3.05 -10.70 21.06
CA ILE A 62 4.24 -10.74 20.20
C ILE A 62 5.05 -11.98 20.54
N LYS A 63 5.08 -12.96 19.63
CA LYS A 63 5.87 -14.19 19.80
C LYS A 63 7.25 -14.09 19.18
N ALA A 64 7.36 -13.39 18.05
CA ALA A 64 8.62 -13.07 17.41
C ALA A 64 8.56 -11.67 16.76
N GLY A 65 9.49 -10.79 17.11
CA GLY A 65 9.53 -9.39 16.68
C GLY A 65 10.91 -8.97 16.14
N TRP A 66 11.46 -7.87 16.68
CA TRP A 66 12.68 -7.25 16.15
C TRP A 66 13.99 -7.94 16.54
N LYS A 67 14.01 -8.77 17.58
CA LYS A 67 15.26 -9.35 18.12
C LYS A 67 15.40 -10.83 17.77
N GLU A 68 14.32 -11.44 17.32
CA GLU A 68 14.17 -12.87 17.15
C GLU A 68 14.65 -13.32 15.77
N ASN A 69 15.22 -14.52 15.72
CA ASN A 69 15.68 -15.12 14.48
C ASN A 69 14.65 -16.12 13.91
N HIS A 70 14.94 -16.66 12.73
CA HIS A 70 14.07 -17.63 12.06
C HIS A 70 13.80 -18.89 12.91
N ALA A 71 14.77 -19.38 13.69
CA ALA A 71 14.59 -20.56 14.52
C ALA A 71 13.61 -20.30 15.68
N THR A 72 13.71 -19.15 16.34
CA THR A 72 12.75 -18.71 17.37
C THR A 72 11.35 -18.58 16.78
N PHE A 73 11.22 -17.92 15.62
CA PHE A 73 9.94 -17.80 14.91
C PHE A 73 9.28 -19.16 14.65
N MET A 74 10.03 -20.12 14.10
CA MET A 74 9.50 -21.46 13.79
C MET A 74 9.13 -22.25 15.04
N ASN A 75 9.89 -22.09 16.14
CA ASN A 75 9.58 -22.73 17.41
C ASN A 75 8.26 -22.17 17.99
N GLU A 76 8.10 -20.85 18.02
CA GLU A 76 6.87 -20.21 18.49
C GLU A 76 5.66 -20.59 17.63
N LEU A 77 5.80 -20.57 16.30
CA LEU A 77 4.76 -20.98 15.37
C LEU A 77 4.29 -22.42 15.64
N LYS A 78 5.21 -23.34 15.87
CA LYS A 78 4.91 -24.75 16.16
C LYS A 78 4.11 -24.89 17.46
N ASN A 79 4.47 -24.12 18.48
CA ASN A 79 3.91 -24.23 19.83
C ASN A 79 2.60 -23.46 20.05
N LEU A 80 2.12 -22.67 19.07
CA LEU A 80 0.84 -21.95 19.20
C LEU A 80 -0.31 -22.87 19.59
N GLN A 81 -1.17 -22.40 20.48
CA GLN A 81 -2.38 -23.08 20.92
C GLN A 81 -3.60 -22.21 20.62
N ALA A 82 -4.71 -22.84 20.23
CA ALA A 82 -5.98 -22.14 19.98
C ALA A 82 -6.75 -22.02 21.30
N SER A 83 -6.63 -20.88 21.97
CA SER A 83 -7.29 -20.54 23.22
C SER A 83 -7.60 -19.05 23.30
N GLY A 84 -8.68 -18.68 23.97
CA GLY A 84 -9.03 -17.29 24.21
C GLY A 84 -10.03 -16.72 23.20
N LEU A 85 -10.09 -15.40 23.15
CA LEU A 85 -11.10 -14.62 22.44
C LEU A 85 -10.59 -14.11 21.09
N THR A 86 -11.52 -13.70 20.24
CA THR A 86 -11.26 -13.20 18.88
C THR A 86 -11.04 -11.67 18.92
N THR A 87 -9.92 -11.24 19.50
CA THR A 87 -9.56 -9.82 19.78
C THR A 87 -8.86 -9.13 18.61
N LEU A 88 -9.36 -9.33 17.38
CA LEU A 88 -8.71 -8.90 16.13
C LEU A 88 -8.27 -7.42 16.13
N GLY A 89 -9.11 -6.51 16.64
CA GLY A 89 -8.78 -5.07 16.69
C GLY A 89 -7.55 -4.77 17.54
N GLN A 90 -7.44 -5.38 18.73
CA GLN A 90 -6.29 -5.19 19.61
C GLN A 90 -5.02 -5.81 19.01
N ALA A 91 -5.16 -6.99 18.39
CA ALA A 91 -4.04 -7.71 17.80
C ALA A 91 -3.48 -7.00 16.55
N LEU A 92 -4.35 -6.48 15.68
CA LEU A 92 -3.96 -5.63 14.55
C LEU A 92 -3.27 -4.36 15.04
N ARG A 93 -3.82 -3.71 16.07
CA ARG A 93 -3.21 -2.50 16.62
C ARG A 93 -1.80 -2.76 17.16
N SER A 94 -1.63 -3.84 17.93
CA SER A 94 -0.34 -4.24 18.49
C SER A 94 0.66 -4.60 17.37
N SER A 95 0.18 -5.17 16.27
CA SER A 95 0.99 -5.45 15.07
C SER A 95 1.47 -4.17 14.39
N PHE A 96 0.60 -3.17 14.21
CA PHE A 96 0.99 -1.87 13.65
C PHE A 96 1.94 -1.11 14.57
N ASP A 97 1.67 -1.10 15.88
CA ASP A 97 2.57 -0.49 16.86
C ASP A 97 3.96 -1.13 16.81
N LEU A 98 4.04 -2.48 16.70
CA LEU A 98 5.29 -3.22 16.55
C LEU A 98 6.07 -2.79 15.30
N LEU A 99 5.40 -2.65 14.15
CA LEU A 99 6.03 -2.20 12.91
C LEU A 99 6.47 -0.73 12.97
N ASN A 100 5.77 0.10 13.72
CA ASN A 100 6.05 1.52 13.80
C ASN A 100 7.14 1.89 14.82
N LEU A 101 7.56 0.95 15.68
CA LEU A 101 8.51 1.20 16.79
C LEU A 101 9.76 1.98 16.38
N ASN A 102 10.39 1.63 15.26
CA ASN A 102 11.71 2.15 14.89
C ASN A 102 11.67 3.26 13.83
N ARG A 103 10.49 3.59 13.28
CA ARG A 103 10.37 4.43 12.08
C ARG A 103 10.78 5.89 12.29
N LEU A 104 10.49 6.44 13.47
CA LEU A 104 10.94 7.79 13.85
C LEU A 104 12.46 7.84 14.05
N VAL A 105 13.02 6.83 14.72
CA VAL A 105 14.45 6.76 15.03
C VAL A 105 15.27 6.51 13.78
N SER A 106 14.77 5.71 12.84
CA SER A 106 15.42 5.46 11.54
C SER A 106 15.26 6.62 10.56
N GLY A 107 14.44 7.63 10.88
CA GLY A 107 14.20 8.80 10.03
C GLY A 107 13.33 8.52 8.80
N ILE A 108 12.66 7.36 8.75
CA ILE A 108 11.74 7.02 7.65
C ILE A 108 10.53 7.96 7.68
N ASP A 109 9.94 8.15 8.86
CA ASP A 109 8.82 9.06 9.06
C ASP A 109 9.37 10.47 9.41
N ASN A 110 9.81 11.23 8.39
CA ASN A 110 10.38 12.56 8.55
C ASN A 110 9.34 13.69 8.41
N TYR A 111 8.45 13.81 9.40
CA TYR A 111 7.39 14.83 9.44
C TYR A 111 7.92 16.25 9.20
N GLY A 112 7.27 17.01 8.31
CA GLY A 112 7.66 18.38 7.96
C GLY A 112 8.72 18.52 6.86
N GLN A 113 9.33 17.42 6.41
CA GLN A 113 10.34 17.42 5.32
C GLN A 113 9.81 16.80 4.02
N GLY A 114 8.49 16.85 3.81
CA GLY A 114 7.82 16.10 2.74
C GLY A 114 7.81 14.59 2.99
N ARG A 115 7.28 13.83 2.04
CA ARG A 115 7.17 12.37 2.11
C ARG A 115 8.05 11.75 1.04
N ASN A 116 9.10 11.04 1.45
CA ASN A 116 10.12 10.50 0.56
C ASN A 116 9.77 9.06 0.15
N PRO A 117 9.35 8.76 -1.09
CA PRO A 117 8.96 7.41 -1.48
C PRO A 117 10.10 6.40 -1.41
N PHE A 118 11.35 6.86 -1.39
CA PHE A 118 12.55 6.03 -1.31
C PHE A 118 12.98 5.71 0.14
N PHE A 119 12.38 6.33 1.15
CA PHE A 119 12.55 5.93 2.56
C PHE A 119 11.47 4.90 2.92
N LEU A 120 11.86 3.63 2.92
CA LEU A 120 10.93 2.51 2.99
C LEU A 120 11.34 1.47 4.01
N GLU A 121 10.32 0.95 4.69
CA GLU A 121 10.36 -0.30 5.44
C GLU A 121 9.14 -1.12 5.05
N PRO A 122 9.14 -1.70 3.82
CA PRO A 122 7.96 -2.35 3.27
C PRO A 122 7.51 -3.47 4.19
N SER A 123 6.26 -3.43 4.62
CA SER A 123 5.72 -4.40 5.57
C SER A 123 4.42 -5.01 5.05
N ILE A 124 4.32 -6.33 5.15
CA ILE A 124 3.13 -7.07 4.76
C ILE A 124 2.61 -7.81 5.98
N LEU A 125 1.41 -7.46 6.40
CA LEU A 125 0.66 -8.20 7.40
C LEU A 125 -0.15 -9.28 6.70
N ILE A 126 0.02 -10.53 7.15
CA ILE A 126 -0.76 -11.68 6.69
C ILE A 126 -1.56 -12.17 7.88
N THR A 127 -2.84 -11.79 7.93
CA THR A 127 -3.76 -12.24 8.97
C THR A 127 -4.42 -13.54 8.57
N ILE A 128 -4.36 -14.56 9.42
CA ILE A 128 -5.04 -15.84 9.19
C ILE A 128 -6.07 -16.03 10.30
N THR A 129 -7.34 -16.12 9.94
CA THR A 129 -8.48 -16.20 10.88
C THR A 129 -9.60 -17.06 10.29
N ASP A 130 -10.54 -17.50 11.12
CA ASP A 130 -11.77 -18.15 10.69
C ASP A 130 -12.85 -17.17 10.21
N GLY A 131 -12.65 -15.85 10.44
CA GLY A 131 -13.60 -14.79 10.06
C GLY A 131 -14.96 -14.92 10.74
N ASN A 132 -15.03 -15.61 11.88
CA ASN A 132 -16.22 -15.68 12.71
C ASN A 132 -16.45 -14.36 13.46
N LYS A 133 -17.50 -14.29 14.27
CA LYS A 133 -17.86 -13.09 15.01
C LYS A 133 -16.72 -12.68 15.96
N LEU A 134 -16.41 -11.39 15.99
CA LEU A 134 -15.39 -10.83 16.87
C LEU A 134 -15.87 -10.88 18.32
N THR A 135 -14.99 -11.21 19.26
CA THR A 135 -15.36 -11.34 20.67
C THR A 135 -14.38 -10.58 21.55
N ASN A 136 -14.93 -9.85 22.53
CA ASN A 136 -14.17 -9.27 23.63
C ASN A 136 -14.70 -9.85 24.95
N THR A 137 -14.12 -9.47 26.10
CA THR A 137 -14.50 -9.98 27.42
C THR A 137 -15.96 -9.68 27.83
N SER A 138 -16.60 -8.71 27.16
CA SER A 138 -17.92 -8.18 27.53
C SER A 138 -19.03 -8.49 26.51
N SER A 139 -18.71 -8.64 25.23
CA SER A 139 -19.68 -8.78 24.15
C SER A 139 -19.09 -9.38 22.87
N VAL A 140 -20.00 -9.84 22.02
CA VAL A 140 -19.73 -10.08 20.60
C VAL A 140 -19.76 -8.73 19.87
N GLN A 141 -18.77 -8.45 19.04
CA GLN A 141 -18.70 -7.24 18.23
C GLN A 141 -19.02 -7.56 16.76
N GLU A 142 -19.82 -6.71 16.13
CA GLU A 142 -20.15 -6.83 14.70
C GLU A 142 -19.18 -6.04 13.83
N GLU A 143 -18.67 -4.92 14.35
CA GLU A 143 -17.78 -4.01 13.65
C GLU A 143 -16.36 -4.06 14.21
N LEU A 144 -15.38 -4.07 13.31
CA LEU A 144 -13.97 -4.03 13.66
C LEU A 144 -13.54 -2.59 13.97
N HIS A 145 -13.39 -2.28 15.25
CA HIS A 145 -12.81 -1.04 15.71
C HIS A 145 -11.38 -1.25 16.21
N LEU A 146 -10.45 -0.46 15.69
CA LEU A 146 -9.10 -0.37 16.24
C LEU A 146 -9.09 0.66 17.37
N PRO A 147 -8.54 0.33 18.56
CA PRO A 147 -8.31 1.35 19.57
C PRO A 147 -7.35 2.40 18.99
N LEU A 148 -7.69 3.69 19.15
CA LEU A 148 -6.95 4.82 18.54
C LEU A 148 -5.87 5.42 19.46
N ASN A 149 -5.86 5.03 20.72
CA ASN A 149 -4.89 5.48 21.72
C ASN A 149 -3.58 4.69 21.58
N SER A 150 -2.56 5.28 20.97
CA SER A 150 -1.22 4.68 20.92
C SER A 150 -0.28 5.20 21.98
N PRO A 151 0.41 4.31 22.72
CA PRO A 151 1.41 4.72 23.69
C PRO A 151 2.72 5.16 23.01
N LEU A 152 2.85 4.98 21.69
CA LEU A 152 4.03 5.36 20.93
C LEU A 152 4.15 6.89 20.83
N PRO A 153 5.29 7.48 21.25
CA PRO A 153 5.56 8.89 21.04
C PRO A 153 5.52 9.25 19.54
N GLY A 154 4.87 10.36 19.18
CA GLY A 154 4.74 10.80 17.79
C GLY A 154 3.67 10.05 16.99
N SER A 155 2.92 9.14 17.61
CA SER A 155 1.79 8.47 16.96
C SER A 155 0.69 9.46 16.56
N GLU A 156 0.56 10.57 17.29
CA GLU A 156 -0.37 11.66 17.01
C GLU A 156 -0.09 12.38 15.68
N LEU A 157 1.10 12.20 15.09
CA LEU A 157 1.48 12.84 13.82
C LEU A 157 0.93 12.09 12.59
N THR A 158 0.31 10.92 12.77
CA THR A 158 -0.45 10.23 11.71
C THR A 158 -1.82 9.82 12.24
N LYS A 159 -2.88 10.08 11.46
CA LYS A 159 -4.26 9.82 11.88
C LYS A 159 -4.57 8.33 12.01
N GLU A 160 -4.02 7.53 11.10
CA GLU A 160 -4.26 6.10 10.98
C GLU A 160 -3.16 5.26 11.68
N PRO A 161 -3.48 4.04 12.15
CA PRO A 161 -2.50 3.20 12.85
C PRO A 161 -1.42 2.63 11.92
N PHE A 162 -1.67 2.57 10.61
CA PHE A 162 -0.76 2.04 9.61
C PHE A 162 0.03 3.13 8.88
N ARG A 163 0.98 2.72 8.04
CA ARG A 163 1.79 3.59 7.18
C ARG A 163 1.64 3.19 5.71
N TRP A 164 2.00 4.10 4.81
CA TRP A 164 1.84 3.93 3.35
C TRP A 164 2.59 2.76 2.72
N ASP A 165 3.60 2.20 3.38
CA ASP A 165 4.38 1.04 2.97
C ASP A 165 3.94 -0.24 3.72
N GLN A 166 2.82 -0.19 4.44
CA GLN A 166 2.23 -1.31 5.19
C GLN A 166 0.93 -1.78 4.55
N ARG A 167 0.89 -3.03 4.10
CA ARG A 167 -0.28 -3.62 3.44
C ARG A 167 -0.82 -4.82 4.22
N LEU A 168 -2.14 -4.89 4.40
CA LEU A 168 -2.81 -5.99 5.11
C LEU A 168 -3.49 -6.96 4.13
N PHE A 169 -3.12 -8.22 4.20
CA PHE A 169 -3.82 -9.32 3.55
C PHE A 169 -4.44 -10.25 4.58
N ALA A 170 -5.65 -10.73 4.30
CA ALA A 170 -6.35 -11.65 5.18
C ALA A 170 -6.65 -12.98 4.46
N LEU A 171 -6.29 -14.09 5.08
CA LEU A 171 -6.70 -15.44 4.68
C LEU A 171 -7.82 -15.86 5.64
N VAL A 172 -9.06 -15.74 5.18
CA VAL A 172 -10.23 -16.12 5.96
C VAL A 172 -10.56 -17.58 5.64
N LEU A 173 -10.32 -18.46 6.60
CA LEU A 173 -10.54 -19.89 6.47
C LEU A 173 -12.05 -20.18 6.60
N ARG A 174 -12.65 -20.68 5.52
CA ARG A 174 -14.06 -21.11 5.41
C ARG A 174 -14.11 -22.56 4.91
N LEU A 175 -13.27 -23.42 5.49
CA LEU A 175 -13.12 -24.82 5.07
C LEU A 175 -14.29 -25.65 5.59
N PRO A 176 -15.05 -26.34 4.74
CA PRO A 176 -16.21 -27.12 5.18
C PRO A 176 -15.75 -28.31 6.04
N GLY A 177 -16.59 -28.69 7.01
CA GLY A 177 -16.38 -29.88 7.85
C GLY A 177 -16.75 -31.20 7.15
N ALA A 178 -17.50 -31.12 6.07
CA ALA A 178 -17.86 -32.24 5.20
C ALA A 178 -17.27 -32.03 3.80
N PRO A 179 -17.00 -33.10 3.02
CA PRO A 179 -16.57 -32.95 1.64
C PRO A 179 -17.65 -32.21 0.84
N SER A 180 -17.26 -31.13 0.16
CA SER A 180 -18.16 -30.41 -0.75
C SER A 180 -18.39 -31.24 -2.03
N VAL A 181 -19.64 -31.28 -2.48
CA VAL A 181 -20.06 -31.92 -3.75
C VAL A 181 -20.16 -30.89 -4.88
N GLU A 182 -20.06 -29.59 -4.57
CA GLU A 182 -20.16 -28.54 -5.57
C GLU A 182 -18.92 -28.53 -6.48
N PRO A 183 -19.10 -28.37 -7.81
CA PRO A 183 -17.98 -28.27 -8.73
C PRO A 183 -17.11 -27.07 -8.38
N GLU A 184 -15.80 -27.29 -8.23
CA GLU A 184 -14.83 -26.22 -8.00
C GLU A 184 -14.91 -25.20 -9.15
N GLN A 185 -15.28 -23.96 -8.83
CA GLN A 185 -15.20 -22.87 -9.79
C GLN A 185 -13.72 -22.60 -10.11
N LEU A 186 -13.30 -22.89 -11.35
CA LEU A 186 -11.99 -22.50 -11.86
C LEU A 186 -11.95 -20.98 -12.00
N GLY A 187 -11.32 -20.29 -11.05
CA GLY A 187 -11.22 -18.84 -11.08
C GLY A 187 -10.31 -18.27 -10.00
N SER A 188 -10.23 -16.95 -9.94
CA SER A 188 -9.55 -16.26 -8.85
C SER A 188 -10.28 -16.50 -7.54
N VAL A 189 -9.53 -16.70 -6.44
CA VAL A 189 -10.11 -16.80 -5.10
C VAL A 189 -10.95 -15.55 -4.81
N PRO A 190 -12.21 -15.68 -4.38
CA PRO A 190 -13.08 -14.54 -4.08
C PRO A 190 -12.63 -13.78 -2.84
N THR A 191 -13.07 -12.54 -2.73
CA THR A 191 -12.91 -11.72 -1.53
C THR A 191 -13.88 -12.22 -0.45
N ASP A 192 -13.51 -12.09 0.83
CA ASP A 192 -14.40 -12.44 1.94
C ASP A 192 -15.25 -11.24 2.36
N GLU A 193 -16.42 -11.47 2.95
CA GLU A 193 -17.32 -10.42 3.46
C GLU A 193 -17.26 -10.33 5.00
N SER A 194 -16.05 -10.30 5.56
CA SER A 194 -15.82 -10.14 7.00
C SER A 194 -15.35 -8.73 7.35
N ALA A 195 -15.42 -8.39 8.64
CA ALA A 195 -15.05 -7.08 9.16
C ALA A 195 -13.58 -6.68 8.84
N ILE A 196 -12.68 -7.64 8.59
CA ILE A 196 -11.29 -7.36 8.21
C ILE A 196 -11.15 -6.87 6.76
N THR A 197 -12.11 -7.16 5.88
CA THR A 197 -12.03 -6.83 4.45
C THR A 197 -11.86 -5.33 4.22
N GLN A 198 -12.60 -4.50 4.95
CA GLN A 198 -12.47 -3.04 4.85
C GLN A 198 -11.06 -2.56 5.23
N MET A 199 -10.46 -3.14 6.27
CA MET A 199 -9.09 -2.81 6.68
C MET A 199 -8.06 -3.27 5.64
N CYS A 200 -8.27 -4.43 5.02
CA CYS A 200 -7.43 -4.88 3.90
C CYS A 200 -7.49 -3.88 2.74
N GLU A 201 -8.67 -3.41 2.36
CA GLU A 201 -8.83 -2.46 1.25
C GLU A 201 -8.19 -1.11 1.55
N VAL A 202 -8.44 -0.56 2.75
CA VAL A 202 -7.91 0.76 3.17
C VAL A 202 -6.38 0.79 3.23
N THR A 203 -5.73 -0.34 3.53
CA THR A 203 -4.26 -0.45 3.54
C THR A 203 -3.66 -0.81 2.17
N GLY A 204 -4.47 -0.93 1.10
CA GLY A 204 -4.00 -1.32 -0.23
C GLY A 204 -3.70 -2.82 -0.39
N GLY A 205 -4.29 -3.65 0.47
CA GLY A 205 -4.23 -5.10 0.41
C GLY A 205 -5.56 -5.74 -0.01
N ARG A 206 -5.81 -6.98 0.43
CA ARG A 206 -6.98 -7.78 0.04
C ARG A 206 -7.28 -8.91 1.03
N SER A 207 -8.55 -9.20 1.27
CA SER A 207 -8.99 -10.44 1.92
C SER A 207 -9.28 -11.55 0.91
N TYR A 208 -9.00 -12.80 1.29
CA TYR A 208 -9.24 -14.00 0.51
C TYR A 208 -10.16 -14.94 1.28
N CYS A 209 -11.27 -15.35 0.65
CA CYS A 209 -12.19 -16.33 1.21
C CYS A 209 -11.73 -17.75 0.83
N VAL A 210 -11.08 -18.46 1.74
CA VAL A 210 -10.44 -19.75 1.50
C VAL A 210 -11.39 -20.89 1.83
N ARG A 211 -11.98 -21.54 0.81
CA ARG A 211 -12.92 -22.66 0.99
C ARG A 211 -12.31 -24.04 0.76
N THR A 212 -11.16 -24.12 0.08
CA THR A 212 -10.47 -25.38 -0.20
C THR A 212 -8.95 -25.23 -0.03
N GLN A 213 -8.24 -26.35 0.15
CA GLN A 213 -6.78 -26.36 0.21
C GLN A 213 -6.14 -25.84 -1.09
N ARG A 214 -6.78 -26.08 -2.24
CA ARG A 214 -6.33 -25.58 -3.53
C ARG A 214 -6.39 -24.05 -3.57
N MET A 215 -7.50 -23.46 -3.11
CA MET A 215 -7.64 -22.00 -3.01
C MET A 215 -6.60 -21.41 -2.07
N LEU A 216 -6.31 -22.07 -0.94
CA LEU A 216 -5.26 -21.66 -0.02
C LEU A 216 -3.91 -21.57 -0.74
N ASN A 217 -3.52 -22.63 -1.45
CA ASN A 217 -2.25 -22.65 -2.20
C ASN A 217 -2.18 -21.53 -3.25
N GLN A 218 -3.26 -21.32 -4.01
CA GLN A 218 -3.34 -20.22 -4.99
C GLN A 218 -3.20 -18.83 -4.34
N CYS A 219 -3.81 -18.63 -3.16
CA CYS A 219 -3.66 -17.38 -2.41
C CYS A 219 -2.22 -17.14 -1.99
N LEU A 220 -1.56 -18.16 -1.45
CA LEU A 220 -0.18 -18.06 -0.97
C LEU A 220 0.80 -17.78 -2.12
N GLU A 221 0.60 -18.41 -3.29
CA GLU A 221 1.37 -18.12 -4.51
C GLU A 221 1.16 -16.68 -4.99
N SER A 222 -0.09 -16.22 -5.05
CA SER A 222 -0.40 -14.83 -5.41
C SER A 222 0.19 -13.83 -4.41
N LEU A 223 0.12 -14.13 -3.11
CA LEU A 223 0.62 -13.28 -2.05
C LEU A 223 2.16 -13.16 -2.10
N ALA A 224 2.86 -14.26 -2.39
CA ALA A 224 4.32 -14.24 -2.54
C ALA A 224 4.77 -13.31 -3.68
N GLN A 225 4.00 -13.22 -4.77
CA GLN A 225 4.27 -12.29 -5.88
C GLN A 225 3.95 -10.82 -5.54
N LYS A 226 3.08 -10.57 -4.55
CA LYS A 226 2.71 -9.22 -4.10
C LYS A 226 3.69 -8.63 -3.09
N VAL A 227 4.70 -9.38 -2.64
CA VAL A 227 5.80 -8.89 -1.78
C VAL A 227 6.77 -8.02 -2.60
N GLN A 228 6.28 -6.85 -2.95
CA GLN A 228 6.96 -5.83 -3.74
C GLN A 228 7.21 -4.58 -2.88
N SER A 229 8.30 -3.88 -3.18
CA SER A 229 8.66 -2.62 -2.54
C SER A 229 7.91 -1.47 -3.20
N GLY A 230 7.21 -0.66 -2.40
CA GLY A 230 6.45 0.47 -2.87
C GLY A 230 5.65 1.13 -1.77
N VAL A 231 5.00 2.24 -2.12
CA VAL A 231 4.11 3.00 -1.23
C VAL A 231 2.77 3.20 -1.86
N VAL A 232 1.72 3.16 -1.04
CA VAL A 232 0.34 3.36 -1.46
C VAL A 232 0.04 4.86 -1.50
N ILE A 233 -0.51 5.30 -2.62
CA ILE A 233 -0.95 6.67 -2.85
C ILE A 233 -2.43 6.65 -3.22
N ASN A 234 -3.19 7.62 -2.71
CA ASN A 234 -4.56 7.88 -3.16
C ASN A 234 -4.51 8.90 -4.30
N PHE A 235 -4.87 8.48 -5.51
CA PHE A 235 -4.99 9.36 -6.66
C PHE A 235 -6.43 9.83 -6.83
N GLU A 236 -6.65 11.13 -6.88
CA GLU A 236 -7.97 11.75 -7.07
C GLU A 236 -7.97 12.70 -8.28
N LYS A 237 -8.98 12.58 -9.15
CA LYS A 237 -9.14 13.50 -10.26
C LYS A 237 -9.53 14.89 -9.75
N SER A 238 -8.93 15.93 -10.32
CA SER A 238 -9.29 17.33 -10.12
C SER A 238 -9.64 18.00 -11.43
N GLY A 239 -10.70 18.82 -11.43
CA GLY A 239 -11.19 19.52 -12.62
C GLY A 239 -12.08 18.64 -13.53
N PRO A 240 -12.38 19.11 -14.75
CA PRO A 240 -13.26 18.42 -15.69
C PRO A 240 -12.66 17.09 -16.20
N ASP A 241 -13.52 16.21 -16.69
CA ASP A 241 -13.08 15.01 -17.41
C ASP A 241 -12.35 15.41 -18.70
N PRO A 242 -11.35 14.64 -19.15
CA PRO A 242 -10.70 14.93 -20.42
C PRO A 242 -11.69 14.75 -21.57
N PRO A 243 -11.52 15.48 -22.68
CA PRO A 243 -12.33 15.29 -23.87
C PRO A 243 -12.19 13.85 -24.39
N HIS A 244 -13.30 13.26 -24.85
CA HIS A 244 -13.27 11.93 -25.45
C HIS A 244 -12.46 11.96 -26.76
N ILE A 245 -11.37 11.18 -26.78
CA ILE A 245 -10.60 10.92 -28.00
C ILE A 245 -11.29 9.74 -28.70
N GLY A 246 -11.90 9.97 -29.87
CA GLY A 246 -12.45 8.88 -30.68
C GLY A 246 -11.35 7.95 -31.20
N GLU A 247 -11.71 6.75 -31.69
CA GLU A 247 -10.73 5.77 -32.23
C GLU A 247 -9.87 6.34 -33.38
N ASP A 248 -10.32 7.42 -34.04
CA ASP A 248 -9.62 8.11 -35.13
C ASP A 248 -8.83 9.36 -34.70
N GLY A 249 -8.66 9.62 -33.39
CA GLY A 249 -7.94 10.81 -32.89
C GLY A 249 -8.68 12.14 -33.07
N LEU A 250 -9.93 12.10 -33.55
CA LEU A 250 -10.84 13.24 -33.63
C LEU A 250 -11.66 13.34 -32.34
N VAL A 251 -11.73 14.54 -31.76
CA VAL A 251 -12.57 14.87 -30.59
C VAL A 251 -14.04 14.80 -30.99
N ASP A 252 -14.73 13.74 -30.60
CA ASP A 252 -16.18 13.61 -30.86
C ASP A 252 -16.96 14.32 -29.75
N ALA A 253 -17.35 15.57 -30.02
CA ALA A 253 -18.10 16.42 -29.10
C ALA A 253 -19.61 16.07 -29.02
N THR A 254 -20.08 15.02 -29.71
CA THR A 254 -21.52 14.83 -29.95
C THR A 254 -22.18 13.67 -29.20
N ARG A 255 -21.44 12.83 -28.47
CA ARG A 255 -22.05 11.80 -27.61
C ARG A 255 -22.42 12.35 -26.24
N PRO A 256 -23.68 12.19 -25.78
CA PRO A 256 -24.07 12.61 -24.45
C PRO A 256 -23.26 11.79 -23.43
N VAL A 257 -22.48 12.49 -22.63
CA VAL A 257 -21.74 11.91 -21.53
C VAL A 257 -22.78 11.38 -20.54
N ASN A 258 -22.84 10.06 -20.33
CA ASN A 258 -23.52 9.51 -19.15
C ASN A 258 -22.65 9.83 -17.91
N SER A 259 -22.55 11.13 -17.56
CA SER A 259 -21.68 11.68 -16.50
C SER A 259 -22.38 11.81 -15.15
N PHE A 260 -23.29 10.89 -14.82
CA PHE A 260 -23.92 10.83 -13.49
C PHE A 260 -23.42 9.64 -12.66
N GLY A 261 -22.11 9.37 -12.71
CA GLY A 261 -21.46 8.39 -11.84
C GLY A 261 -19.97 8.66 -11.66
N SER A 262 -19.46 8.47 -10.44
CA SER A 262 -18.01 8.45 -10.17
C SER A 262 -17.40 7.27 -10.93
N GLN A 263 -16.59 7.53 -11.96
CA GLN A 263 -15.88 6.45 -12.64
C GLN A 263 -14.78 5.89 -11.74
N SER A 264 -14.51 4.58 -11.82
CA SER A 264 -13.54 3.90 -10.96
C SER A 264 -12.10 4.40 -11.12
N TRP A 265 -11.80 5.12 -12.20
CA TRP A 265 -10.49 5.76 -12.42
C TRP A 265 -10.38 7.17 -11.81
N HIS A 266 -11.50 7.78 -11.38
CA HIS A 266 -11.48 9.11 -10.76
C HIS A 266 -10.85 9.11 -9.35
N SER A 267 -10.91 7.97 -8.66
CA SER A 267 -10.34 7.80 -7.33
C SER A 267 -9.81 6.39 -7.20
N CYS A 268 -8.51 6.23 -6.97
CA CYS A 268 -7.93 4.91 -6.76
C CYS A 268 -6.75 4.92 -5.78
N HIS A 269 -6.71 3.91 -4.91
CA HIS A 269 -5.59 3.66 -4.00
C HIS A 269 -4.68 2.63 -4.64
N LYS A 270 -3.47 3.05 -5.02
CA LYS A 270 -2.55 2.19 -5.78
C LYS A 270 -1.12 2.32 -5.32
N LEU A 271 -0.42 1.21 -5.43
CA LEU A 271 1.00 1.14 -5.15
C LEU A 271 1.77 1.87 -6.26
N ILE A 272 2.70 2.73 -5.87
CA ILE A 272 3.81 3.10 -6.74
C ILE A 272 5.02 2.21 -6.39
N TYR A 273 5.60 1.58 -7.40
CA TYR A 273 6.74 0.71 -7.23
C TYR A 273 8.00 1.52 -7.00
N VAL A 274 8.69 1.20 -5.91
CA VAL A 274 9.96 1.82 -5.57
C VAL A 274 11.03 0.75 -5.67
N ARG A 275 11.68 0.73 -6.84
CA ARG A 275 12.69 -0.27 -7.17
C ARG A 275 14.05 0.15 -6.59
N PRO A 276 14.81 -0.78 -5.98
CA PRO A 276 16.16 -0.50 -5.56
C PRO A 276 17.05 -0.13 -6.75
N ASN A 277 18.04 0.75 -6.51
CA ASN A 277 19.04 1.05 -7.53
C ASN A 277 19.91 -0.20 -7.78
N PRO A 278 20.11 -0.62 -9.05
CA PRO A 278 20.91 -1.82 -9.37
C PRO A 278 22.36 -1.77 -8.86
N LYS A 279 22.94 -0.57 -8.69
CA LYS A 279 24.33 -0.39 -8.24
C LYS A 279 24.47 -0.43 -6.72
N THR A 280 23.55 0.21 -6.00
CA THR A 280 23.65 0.34 -4.53
C THR A 280 22.78 -0.65 -3.77
N GLY A 281 21.80 -1.28 -4.42
CA GLY A 281 20.86 -2.20 -3.79
C GLY A 281 19.81 -1.52 -2.89
N VAL A 282 19.81 -0.19 -2.82
CA VAL A 282 18.89 0.61 -1.99
C VAL A 282 18.10 1.57 -2.91
N PRO A 283 16.81 1.85 -2.63
CA PRO A 283 16.10 2.91 -3.31
C PRO A 283 16.82 4.25 -3.20
N VAL A 284 16.92 4.97 -4.31
CA VAL A 284 17.48 6.33 -4.34
C VAL A 284 16.44 7.22 -4.99
N GLY A 285 16.20 8.38 -4.39
CA GLY A 285 15.41 9.44 -4.99
C GLY A 285 15.88 10.80 -4.49
N HIS A 286 15.27 11.85 -5.04
CA HIS A 286 15.71 13.22 -4.87
C HIS A 286 14.59 14.11 -4.33
N TRP A 287 13.36 13.91 -4.83
CA TRP A 287 12.26 14.83 -4.58
C TRP A 287 11.16 14.16 -3.74
N PRO A 288 10.82 14.72 -2.57
CA PRO A 288 9.70 14.23 -1.80
C PRO A 288 8.36 14.65 -2.42
N ILE A 289 7.31 13.88 -2.11
CA ILE A 289 5.94 14.34 -2.27
C ILE A 289 5.69 15.43 -1.21
N PRO A 290 5.14 16.61 -1.58
CA PRO A 290 4.93 17.71 -0.64
C PRO A 290 3.90 17.36 0.45
N GLU A 291 3.97 18.08 1.57
CA GLU A 291 2.99 17.98 2.63
C GLU A 291 1.64 18.56 2.21
N SER A 292 0.56 18.05 2.82
CA SER A 292 -0.80 18.54 2.61
C SER A 292 -1.17 19.71 3.53
N PHE A 293 -0.18 20.51 3.90
CA PHE A 293 -0.35 21.73 4.70
C PHE A 293 0.79 22.69 4.39
N TRP A 294 0.55 23.97 4.64
CA TRP A 294 1.58 25.00 4.60
C TRP A 294 2.21 25.14 6.00
N PRO A 295 3.53 24.96 6.16
CA PRO A 295 4.18 25.16 7.45
C PRO A 295 4.11 26.64 7.85
N ASP A 296 3.40 26.94 8.94
CA ASP A 296 3.37 28.27 9.54
C ASP A 296 4.42 28.36 10.64
N GLN A 297 5.31 29.36 10.56
CA GLN A 297 6.35 29.63 11.54
C GLN A 297 5.78 29.90 12.94
N ASN A 298 4.54 30.36 13.02
CA ASN A 298 3.87 30.64 14.29
C ASN A 298 3.12 29.42 14.87
N SER A 299 3.04 28.30 14.14
CA SER A 299 2.37 27.10 14.63
C SER A 299 3.34 26.21 15.40
N PRO A 300 3.17 26.03 16.73
CA PRO A 300 4.04 25.16 17.52
C PRO A 300 3.78 23.68 17.28
N THR A 301 2.67 23.33 16.63
CA THR A 301 2.23 21.95 16.38
C THR A 301 2.13 21.65 14.89
N LEU A 302 2.56 20.46 14.50
CA LEU A 302 2.40 19.95 13.13
C LEU A 302 1.01 19.31 12.95
N PRO A 303 0.30 19.59 11.84
CA PRO A 303 -0.91 18.87 11.50
C PRO A 303 -0.64 17.38 11.29
N PRO A 304 -1.52 16.47 11.75
CA PRO A 304 -1.34 15.04 11.54
C PRO A 304 -1.50 14.65 10.07
N ARG A 305 -0.57 13.83 9.57
CA ARG A 305 -0.61 13.24 8.23
C ARG A 305 -1.74 12.20 8.12
N THR A 306 -2.33 12.08 6.95
CA THR A 306 -2.96 10.82 6.53
C THR A 306 -1.88 9.81 6.18
N ALA A 307 -2.08 8.52 6.45
CA ALA A 307 -1.13 7.47 6.09
C ALA A 307 -0.83 7.49 4.60
N HIS A 308 -1.87 7.50 3.75
CA HIS A 308 -1.73 7.62 2.30
C HIS A 308 -1.83 9.10 1.88
N PRO A 309 -0.85 9.64 1.14
CA PRO A 309 -0.97 10.98 0.59
C PRO A 309 -2.08 11.01 -0.47
N VAL A 310 -2.87 12.08 -0.47
CA VAL A 310 -3.89 12.34 -1.49
C VAL A 310 -3.27 13.20 -2.58
N VAL A 311 -2.96 12.56 -3.70
CA VAL A 311 -2.37 13.18 -4.88
C VAL A 311 -3.48 13.45 -5.88
N ARG A 312 -3.70 14.73 -6.18
CA ARG A 312 -4.68 15.14 -7.18
C ARG A 312 -4.06 15.22 -8.56
N PHE A 313 -4.71 14.72 -9.59
CA PHE A 313 -4.25 14.84 -10.97
C PHE A 313 -5.23 15.64 -11.82
N SER A 314 -4.71 16.46 -12.73
CA SER A 314 -5.51 17.24 -13.68
C SER A 314 -5.48 16.59 -15.06
N CYS A 315 -6.66 16.40 -15.66
CA CYS A 315 -6.80 15.82 -16.99
C CYS A 315 -6.56 16.82 -18.14
N VAL A 316 -5.80 17.87 -17.88
CA VAL A 316 -5.34 18.83 -18.89
C VAL A 316 -4.01 18.34 -19.45
N ASP A 317 -4.00 18.04 -20.75
CA ASP A 317 -2.80 17.56 -21.42
C ASP A 317 -1.74 18.68 -21.47
N CYS A 318 -0.51 18.33 -21.09
CA CYS A 318 0.64 19.21 -21.21
C CYS A 318 1.86 18.44 -21.71
N GLU A 319 2.84 19.18 -22.24
CA GLU A 319 4.11 18.58 -22.64
C GLU A 319 4.98 18.29 -21.41
N PRO A 320 5.61 17.11 -21.33
CA PRO A 320 6.50 16.77 -20.24
C PRO A 320 7.76 17.65 -20.30
N MET A 321 7.98 18.46 -19.26
CA MET A 321 9.15 19.31 -19.15
C MET A 321 10.28 18.58 -18.42
N VAL A 322 11.45 18.50 -19.06
CA VAL A 322 12.68 17.92 -18.49
C VAL A 322 13.86 18.79 -18.91
N ILE A 323 14.78 19.06 -17.99
CA ILE A 323 16.05 19.76 -18.25
C ILE A 323 17.19 18.76 -18.08
N ASP A 324 18.22 18.90 -18.91
CA ASP A 324 19.41 18.06 -18.82
C ASP A 324 20.11 18.27 -17.45
N LYS A 325 20.67 17.20 -16.88
CA LYS A 325 21.36 17.18 -15.56
C LYS A 325 20.51 17.49 -14.32
N LEU A 326 19.24 17.90 -14.44
CA LEU A 326 18.36 18.00 -13.26
C LEU A 326 17.76 16.62 -12.95
N PRO A 327 18.01 16.05 -11.75
CA PRO A 327 17.46 14.75 -11.41
C PRO A 327 15.93 14.83 -11.26
N PHE A 328 15.26 13.74 -11.59
CA PHE A 328 13.86 13.50 -11.31
C PHE A 328 13.68 12.03 -10.91
N ASP A 329 12.62 11.75 -10.17
CA ASP A 329 12.31 10.38 -9.77
C ASP A 329 11.18 9.82 -10.63
N LYS A 330 11.27 8.53 -10.96
CA LYS A 330 10.29 7.84 -11.80
C LYS A 330 9.80 6.58 -11.08
N TYR A 331 8.52 6.56 -10.75
CA TYR A 331 7.88 5.43 -10.09
C TYR A 331 6.79 4.84 -10.99
N GLU A 332 6.87 3.54 -11.24
CA GLU A 332 5.85 2.83 -12.01
C GLU A 332 4.60 2.61 -11.15
N LEU A 333 3.41 2.85 -11.70
CA LEU A 333 2.15 2.60 -11.01
C LEU A 333 1.72 1.15 -11.15
N GLU A 334 1.16 0.59 -10.08
CA GLU A 334 0.41 -0.66 -10.14
C GLU A 334 -0.78 -0.54 -11.11
N PRO A 335 -1.03 -1.59 -11.93
CA PRO A 335 -2.19 -1.63 -12.81
C PRO A 335 -3.51 -1.34 -12.07
N SER A 336 -4.29 -0.42 -12.65
CA SER A 336 -5.53 0.10 -12.09
C SER A 336 -6.44 0.68 -13.18
N PRO A 337 -7.71 0.98 -12.86
CA PRO A 337 -8.58 1.69 -13.78
C PRO A 337 -7.97 3.01 -14.29
N LEU A 338 -7.26 3.75 -13.44
CA LEU A 338 -6.55 4.97 -13.83
C LEU A 338 -5.44 4.70 -14.85
N THR A 339 -4.59 3.69 -14.61
CA THR A 339 -3.53 3.38 -15.56
C THR A 339 -4.09 2.86 -16.87
N GLN A 340 -5.15 2.05 -16.83
CA GLN A 340 -5.83 1.53 -18.02
C GLN A 340 -6.36 2.68 -18.86
N TYR A 341 -7.09 3.61 -18.24
CA TYR A 341 -7.64 4.78 -18.91
C TYR A 341 -6.57 5.65 -19.58
N ILE A 342 -5.44 5.91 -18.88
CA ILE A 342 -4.31 6.67 -19.47
C ILE A 342 -3.69 5.92 -20.66
N LEU A 343 -3.55 4.58 -20.59
CA LEU A 343 -2.96 3.77 -21.65
C LEU A 343 -3.87 3.66 -22.88
N GLU A 344 -5.19 3.57 -22.68
CA GLU A 344 -6.20 3.49 -23.75
C GLU A 344 -6.23 4.76 -24.61
N ARG A 345 -5.85 5.91 -24.06
CA ARG A 345 -5.68 7.15 -24.83
C ARG A 345 -4.55 7.07 -25.86
N LYS A 346 -3.61 6.12 -25.73
CA LYS A 346 -2.47 5.92 -26.64
C LYS A 346 -1.57 7.15 -26.86
N LEU A 347 -1.58 8.12 -25.93
CA LEU A 347 -0.75 9.32 -25.98
C LEU A 347 0.47 9.17 -25.06
N SER A 348 1.62 8.83 -25.63
CA SER A 348 2.88 8.71 -24.87
C SER A 348 3.67 10.03 -24.78
N HIS A 349 3.28 11.07 -25.53
CA HIS A 349 3.98 12.35 -25.60
C HIS A 349 3.38 13.43 -24.67
N VAL A 350 2.19 13.21 -24.11
CA VAL A 350 1.54 14.11 -23.15
C VAL A 350 1.65 13.58 -21.72
N CYS A 351 1.44 14.45 -20.74
CA CYS A 351 1.30 14.07 -19.36
C CYS A 351 0.21 14.87 -18.63
N TRP A 352 -0.20 14.35 -17.47
CA TRP A 352 -1.16 15.01 -16.57
C TRP A 352 -0.48 15.42 -15.29
N GLN A 353 -0.52 16.71 -14.97
CA GLN A 353 0.13 17.23 -13.78
C GLN A 353 -0.52 16.71 -12.50
N VAL A 354 0.31 16.53 -11.48
CA VAL A 354 -0.12 16.13 -10.15
C VAL A 354 0.18 17.17 -9.08
N PHE A 355 -0.70 17.24 -8.08
CA PHE A 355 -0.77 18.27 -7.05
C PHE A 355 -1.06 17.62 -5.69
N VAL A 356 -0.71 18.33 -4.61
CA VAL A 356 -1.18 18.00 -3.27
C VAL A 356 -1.90 19.22 -2.72
N SER A 357 -3.17 19.05 -2.36
CA SER A 357 -4.00 20.15 -1.84
C SER A 357 -3.38 20.77 -0.58
N SER A 358 -3.56 22.08 -0.40
CA SER A 358 -3.03 22.83 0.74
C SER A 358 -1.49 22.83 0.89
N SER A 359 -0.75 22.42 -0.15
CA SER A 359 0.72 22.47 -0.16
C SER A 359 1.30 23.88 -0.39
N ALA A 360 0.45 24.89 -0.60
CA ALA A 360 0.84 26.27 -0.84
C ALA A 360 -0.03 27.24 -0.01
N LYS A 361 0.53 28.39 0.38
CA LYS A 361 -0.16 29.37 1.23
C LYS A 361 -1.40 30.02 0.59
N TYR A 362 -1.38 30.26 -0.72
CA TYR A 362 -2.41 31.00 -1.44
C TYR A 362 -3.00 30.20 -2.63
N SER A 363 -2.98 28.87 -2.55
CA SER A 363 -3.59 27.99 -3.55
C SER A 363 -4.24 26.80 -2.88
N GLU A 364 -5.53 26.59 -3.10
CA GLU A 364 -6.27 25.46 -2.53
C GLU A 364 -5.73 24.12 -3.05
N LEU A 365 -5.45 24.04 -4.36
CA LEU A 365 -4.91 22.84 -5.00
C LEU A 365 -3.40 22.68 -4.78
N GLY A 366 -2.67 23.77 -4.51
CA GLY A 366 -1.21 23.80 -4.48
C GLY A 366 -0.59 24.04 -5.86
N HIS A 367 0.71 23.77 -5.99
CA HIS A 367 1.47 23.81 -7.24
C HIS A 367 1.85 22.39 -7.70
N PRO A 368 2.09 22.18 -9.00
CA PRO A 368 2.41 20.86 -9.51
C PRO A 368 3.80 20.43 -9.04
N PHE A 369 3.91 19.19 -8.57
CA PHE A 369 5.15 18.59 -8.09
C PHE A 369 5.61 17.43 -8.98
N GLY A 370 4.91 17.20 -10.09
CA GLY A 370 5.17 16.08 -10.97
C GLY A 370 4.04 15.85 -11.96
N TYR A 371 4.07 14.71 -12.63
CA TYR A 371 3.03 14.32 -13.58
C TYR A 371 2.91 12.81 -13.76
N LEU A 372 1.73 12.36 -14.19
CA LEU A 372 1.46 11.00 -14.66
C LEU A 372 1.69 10.94 -16.18
N LYS A 373 2.44 9.94 -16.63
CA LYS A 373 2.74 9.76 -18.06
C LYS A 373 2.87 8.28 -18.42
N ALA A 374 2.25 7.91 -19.54
CA ALA A 374 2.43 6.58 -20.12
C ALA A 374 3.88 6.35 -20.58
N SER A 375 4.37 5.12 -20.45
CA SER A 375 5.66 4.74 -21.03
C SER A 375 5.62 4.87 -22.56
N THR A 376 6.78 5.07 -23.18
CA THR A 376 6.88 5.13 -24.66
C THR A 376 6.35 3.85 -25.32
N SER A 377 6.49 2.70 -24.64
CA SER A 377 5.97 1.39 -25.06
C SER A 377 4.48 1.19 -24.78
N LEU A 378 3.80 2.13 -24.11
CA LEU A 378 2.40 2.01 -23.68
C LEU A 378 2.11 0.74 -22.88
N THR A 379 3.05 0.32 -22.03
CA THR A 379 2.92 -0.88 -21.19
C THR A 379 2.62 -0.56 -19.73
N CYS A 380 2.99 0.63 -19.27
CA CYS A 380 2.76 1.07 -17.90
C CYS A 380 2.63 2.60 -17.82
N VAL A 381 2.09 3.07 -16.72
CA VAL A 381 2.03 4.50 -16.38
C VAL A 381 3.04 4.77 -15.27
N ASN A 382 3.71 5.91 -15.33
CA ASN A 382 4.69 6.30 -14.33
C ASN A 382 4.31 7.65 -13.73
N LEU A 383 4.53 7.78 -12.44
CA LEU A 383 4.58 9.05 -11.73
C LEU A 383 6.01 9.57 -11.83
N TYR A 384 6.17 10.71 -12.48
CA TYR A 384 7.41 11.47 -12.47
C TYR A 384 7.31 12.50 -11.35
N VAL A 385 8.20 12.41 -10.37
CA VAL A 385 8.31 13.37 -9.27
C VAL A 385 9.41 14.37 -9.60
N MET A 386 9.02 15.64 -9.63
CA MET A 386 9.80 16.79 -10.05
C MET A 386 9.97 17.75 -8.86
N PRO A 387 10.84 18.77 -8.95
CA PRO A 387 10.83 19.85 -7.98
C PRO A 387 9.43 20.49 -7.85
N TYR A 388 9.11 20.98 -6.65
CA TYR A 388 7.84 21.66 -6.42
C TYR A 388 7.75 22.91 -7.30
N ASN A 389 6.61 23.08 -7.99
CA ASN A 389 6.38 24.15 -8.96
C ASN A 389 7.37 24.14 -10.16
N TYR A 390 7.74 22.94 -10.62
CA TYR A 390 8.66 22.75 -11.75
C TYR A 390 8.31 23.55 -13.03
N PRO A 391 7.04 23.81 -13.42
CA PRO A 391 6.76 24.56 -14.64
C PRO A 391 7.27 26.01 -14.60
N VAL A 392 7.42 26.58 -13.42
CA VAL A 392 8.03 27.90 -13.22
C VAL A 392 9.54 27.78 -13.04
N LEU A 393 10.00 26.79 -12.27
CA LEU A 393 11.41 26.61 -11.96
C LEU A 393 12.26 26.24 -13.19
N LEU A 394 11.79 25.31 -14.01
CA LEU A 394 12.57 24.77 -15.12
C LEU A 394 12.94 25.86 -16.15
N PRO A 395 12.01 26.67 -16.68
CA PRO A 395 12.38 27.75 -17.62
C PRO A 395 13.46 28.69 -17.07
N LEU A 396 13.37 29.07 -15.79
CA LEU A 396 14.34 29.94 -15.14
C LEU A 396 15.74 29.31 -15.07
N LEU A 397 15.82 28.00 -14.79
CA LEU A 397 17.09 27.28 -14.79
C LEU A 397 17.69 27.14 -16.20
N ALA A 398 16.84 26.95 -17.22
CA ALA A 398 17.28 26.87 -18.62
C ALA A 398 17.85 28.21 -19.12
N GLU A 399 17.22 29.33 -18.75
CA GLU A 399 17.73 30.67 -19.03
C GLU A 399 19.13 30.89 -18.42
N GLU A 400 19.31 30.52 -17.15
CA GLU A 400 20.61 30.65 -16.47
C GLU A 400 21.71 29.76 -17.08
N GLU A 401 21.40 28.51 -17.44
CA GLU A 401 22.37 27.62 -18.11
C GLU A 401 22.80 28.19 -19.47
N SER A 402 21.88 28.83 -20.21
CA SER A 402 22.19 29.49 -21.48
C SER A 402 23.13 30.70 -21.32
N HIS A 403 23.05 31.40 -20.18
CA HIS A 403 23.95 32.52 -19.86
C HIS A 403 25.35 32.06 -19.38
N LEU A 404 25.45 30.83 -18.86
CA LEU A 404 26.70 30.26 -18.36
C LEU A 404 27.53 29.54 -19.44
N GLN A 405 26.99 29.31 -20.63
CA GLN A 405 27.80 28.85 -21.76
C GLN A 405 28.71 30.01 -22.21
N PRO A 406 30.05 29.85 -22.17
CA PRO A 406 30.93 30.89 -22.66
C PRO A 406 30.63 31.10 -24.13
N VAL A 407 30.35 32.35 -24.50
CA VAL A 407 30.36 32.79 -25.90
C VAL A 407 31.74 32.44 -26.43
N HIS A 408 31.85 31.32 -27.16
CA HIS A 408 33.04 31.02 -27.93
C HIS A 408 33.10 32.07 -29.05
N VAL A 409 33.90 33.10 -28.79
CA VAL A 409 34.35 34.09 -29.77
C VAL A 409 35.25 33.41 -30.79
#